data_AF-A0A356P0N7-F1
#
_entry.id   AF-A0A356P0N7-F1
#
_cell.length_a   1.000
_cell.length_b   1.000
_cell.length_c   1.000
_cell.angle_alpha   90.00
_cell.angle_beta   90.00
_cell.angle_gamma   90.00
#
_symmetry.space_group_name_H-M   'P 1'
#
loop_
_entity.id
_entity.type
_entity.pdbx_description
1 polymer ?
#
loop_
_entity_poly.entity_id
_entity_poly.type
_entity_poly.pdbx_seq_one_letter_code
_entity_poly.pdbx_strand_id
1 'polypeptide(L)' 'TLLNWTLKGVGVCWLPQRLVRAEISNKHLVLAGGRDLCVDLNISLFSHSNARFGLVQEVWRHLVAAQHA' A
#
# COMPACT_ATOMS: atom_id res chain seq x y z
N THR A 1 -10.42 9.82 -8.90
CA THR A 1 -9.88 9.39 -7.59
C THR A 1 -8.92 10.45 -7.09
N LEU A 2 -8.59 10.47 -5.79
CA LEU A 2 -7.61 11.40 -5.24
C LEU A 2 -6.27 11.33 -5.99
N LEU A 3 -5.79 10.11 -6.31
CA LEU A 3 -4.59 9.90 -7.12
C LEU A 3 -4.62 10.64 -8.47
N ASN A 4 -5.72 10.53 -9.24
CA ASN A 4 -5.83 11.21 -10.53
C ASN A 4 -5.82 12.73 -10.39
N TRP A 5 -6.33 13.28 -9.28
CA TRP A 5 -6.31 14.72 -9.03
C TRP A 5 -4.91 15.20 -8.66
N THR A 6 -4.19 14.46 -7.81
CA THR A 6 -2.80 14.76 -7.46
C THR A 6 -1.90 14.70 -8.70
N LEU A 7 -2.05 13.69 -9.55
CA LEU A 7 -1.27 13.55 -10.79
C LEU A 7 -1.54 14.68 -11.80
N LYS A 8 -2.73 15.29 -11.76
CA LYS A 8 -3.07 16.46 -12.57
C LYS A 8 -2.61 17.79 -11.95
N GLY A 9 -1.96 17.75 -10.79
CA GLY A 9 -1.50 18.96 -10.08
C GLY A 9 -2.62 19.77 -9.44
N VAL A 10 -3.78 19.16 -9.17
CA VAL A 10 -4.97 19.86 -8.63
C VAL A 10 -4.86 20.11 -7.12
N GLY A 11 -3.80 19.62 -6.46
CA GLY A 11 -3.52 19.90 -5.06
C GLY A 11 -2.62 18.84 -4.41
N VAL A 12 -2.55 18.90 -3.07
CA VAL A 12 -1.86 17.92 -2.23
C VAL A 12 -2.86 16.90 -1.68
N CYS A 13 -2.47 15.64 -1.61
CA CYS A 13 -3.31 14.58 -1.04
C CYS A 13 -2.47 13.62 -0.18
N TRP A 14 -3.03 13.16 0.94
CA TRP A 14 -2.50 12.01 1.66
C TRP A 14 -2.86 10.73 0.92
N LEU A 15 -1.84 9.98 0.51
CA LEU A 15 -1.97 8.72 -0.22
C LEU A 15 -1.05 7.66 0.39
N PRO A 16 -1.45 6.37 0.42
CA PRO A 16 -0.57 5.31 0.86
C PRO A 16 0.72 5.28 0.01
N GLN A 17 1.89 5.27 0.65
CA GLN A 17 3.17 5.31 -0.06
C GLN A 17 3.31 4.17 -1.09
N ARG A 18 2.77 2.98 -0.78
CA ARG A 18 2.73 1.84 -1.72
C ARG A 18 1.98 2.14 -3.02
N LEU A 19 0.94 2.99 -2.98
CA LEU A 19 0.14 3.36 -4.15
C LEU A 19 0.90 4.31 -5.08
N VAL A 20 1.73 5.20 -4.54
CA VAL A 20 2.40 6.28 -5.29
C VAL A 20 3.89 6.06 -5.48
N ARG A 21 4.45 4.92 -5.04
CA ARG A 21 5.89 4.64 -5.09
C ARG A 21 6.47 4.80 -6.50
N ALA A 22 5.79 4.26 -7.51
CA ALA A 22 6.22 4.35 -8.91
C ALA A 22 6.22 5.80 -9.39
N GLU A 23 5.14 6.55 -9.12
CA GLU A 23 4.99 7.94 -9.56
C GLU A 23 6.01 8.89 -8.89
N ILE A 24 6.39 8.63 -7.64
CA ILE A 24 7.47 9.35 -6.97
C ILE A 24 8.82 9.01 -7.59
N SER A 25 9.10 7.71 -7.84
CA SER A 25 10.34 7.28 -8.49
C SER A 25 10.49 7.88 -9.88
N ASN A 26 9.39 8.01 -10.61
CA ASN A 26 9.32 8.60 -11.95
C ASN A 26 9.27 10.14 -11.93
N LYS A 27 9.31 10.77 -10.74
CA LYS A 27 9.24 12.23 -10.55
C LYS A 27 7.94 12.87 -11.04
N HIS A 28 6.88 12.09 -11.23
CA HIS A 28 5.54 12.62 -11.49
C HIS A 28 4.90 13.20 -10.23
N LEU A 29 5.25 12.64 -9.07
CA LEU A 29 4.83 13.12 -7.75
C LEU A 29 6.04 13.38 -6.87
N VAL A 30 5.85 14.22 -5.87
CA VAL A 30 6.84 14.48 -4.82
C VAL A 30 6.18 14.35 -3.45
N LEU A 31 6.97 14.01 -2.44
CA LEU A 31 6.48 14.06 -1.06
C LEU A 31 6.33 15.52 -0.64
N ALA A 32 5.12 15.89 -0.24
CA ALA A 32 4.83 17.19 0.36
C ALA A 32 4.79 17.01 1.88
N GLY A 33 5.81 17.53 2.58
CA GLY A 33 5.92 17.46 4.04
C GLY A 33 7.00 16.52 4.56
N GLY A 34 7.12 16.47 5.89
CA GLY A 34 8.04 15.62 6.62
C GLY A 34 7.39 14.37 7.20
N ARG A 35 8.16 13.61 8.00
CA ARG A 35 7.68 12.40 8.69
C ARG A 35 6.55 12.67 9.69
N ASP A 36 6.47 13.90 10.18
CA ASP A 36 5.40 14.41 11.05
C ASP A 36 4.03 14.46 10.37
N LEU A 37 4.00 14.43 9.02
CA LEU A 37 2.77 14.40 8.22
C LEU A 37 2.47 13.01 7.65
N CYS A 38 3.15 11.98 8.16
CA CYS A 38 2.87 10.58 7.87
C CYS A 38 2.11 9.92 9.03
N VAL A 39 1.22 8.99 8.69
CA VAL A 39 0.55 8.11 9.66
C VAL A 39 0.84 6.68 9.26
N ASP A 40 1.24 5.85 10.23
CA ASP A 40 1.46 4.44 10.00
C ASP A 40 0.13 3.73 9.74
N LEU A 41 0.03 3.09 8.57
CA LEU A 41 -1.12 2.28 8.18
C LEU A 41 -0.75 0.80 8.25
N ASN A 42 -1.27 0.11 9.26
CA ASN A 42 -1.09 -1.33 9.39
C ASN A 42 -2.12 -2.07 8.51
N ILE A 43 -1.63 -2.79 7.50
CA ILE A 43 -2.45 -3.63 6.62
C ILE A 43 -2.24 -5.08 7.05
N SER A 44 -3.30 -5.71 7.55
CA SER A 44 -3.27 -7.09 8.03
C SER A 44 -4.20 -7.97 7.19
N LEU A 45 -3.77 -9.20 6.92
CA LEU A 45 -4.59 -10.22 6.30
C LEU A 45 -5.17 -11.14 7.39
N PHE A 46 -6.45 -11.47 7.29
CA PHE A 46 -7.13 -12.34 8.24
C PHE A 46 -7.68 -13.57 7.54
N SER A 47 -7.68 -14.69 8.26
CA SER A 47 -8.21 -15.96 7.81
C SER A 47 -8.74 -16.72 9.01
N HIS A 48 -9.89 -17.37 8.86
CA HIS A 48 -10.39 -18.31 9.85
C HIS A 48 -9.45 -19.51 9.93
N SER A 49 -9.06 -19.88 11.16
CA SER A 49 -8.14 -21.01 11.42
C SER A 49 -8.62 -22.32 10.79
N ASN A 50 -9.92 -22.54 10.78
CA ASN A 50 -10.53 -23.79 10.29
C ASN A 50 -10.77 -23.78 8.77
N ALA A 51 -10.50 -22.66 8.09
CA ALA A 51 -10.63 -22.52 6.64
C ALA A 51 -9.29 -22.66 5.88
N ARG A 52 -8.20 -22.94 6.60
CA ARG A 52 -6.84 -23.04 6.05
C ARG A 52 -6.50 -24.45 5.57
N PHE A 53 -7.15 -24.89 4.50
CA PHE A 53 -6.84 -26.17 3.86
C PHE A 53 -6.80 -26.03 2.33
N GLY A 54 -6.12 -26.98 1.68
CA GLY A 54 -5.94 -26.98 0.23
C GLY A 54 -5.32 -25.68 -0.30
N LEU A 55 -5.90 -25.15 -1.39
CA LEU A 55 -5.44 -23.94 -2.06
C LEU A 55 -5.42 -22.71 -1.15
N VAL A 56 -6.33 -22.60 -0.18
CA VAL A 56 -6.36 -21.47 0.75
C VAL A 56 -5.09 -21.42 1.59
N GLN A 57 -4.59 -22.58 2.04
CA GLN A 57 -3.35 -22.66 2.81
C GLN A 57 -2.12 -22.34 1.96
N GLU A 58 -2.14 -22.71 0.68
CA GLU A 58 -1.06 -22.38 -0.26
C GLU A 58 -1.00 -20.88 -0.56
N VAL A 59 -2.14 -20.25 -0.84
CA VAL A 59 -2.26 -18.80 -1.00
C VAL A 59 -1.82 -18.08 0.27
N TRP A 60 -2.28 -18.55 1.44
CA TRP A 60 -1.90 -17.99 2.73
C TRP A 60 -0.38 -18.02 2.95
N ARG A 61 0.27 -19.17 2.68
CA ARG A 61 1.73 -19.29 2.77
C ARG A 61 2.46 -18.32 1.85
N HIS A 62 2.01 -18.18 0.60
CA HIS A 62 2.61 -17.24 -0.35
C HIS A 62 2.48 -15.80 0.14
N LEU A 63 1.31 -15.42 0.66
CA LEU A 63 1.07 -14.06 1.17
C LEU A 63 1.90 -13.77 2.43
N VAL A 64 2.06 -14.73 3.33
CA VAL A 64 2.95 -14.60 4.51
C VAL A 64 4.41 -14.44 4.08
N ALA A 65 4.88 -15.22 3.10
CA ALA A 65 6.24 -15.09 2.57
C ALA A 65 6.47 -13.70 1.92
N ALA A 66 5.48 -13.21 1.17
CA ALA A 66 5.53 -11.90 0.51
C ALA A 66 5.44 -10.72 1.48
N GLN A 67 5.01 -10.91 2.73
CA GLN A 67 4.98 -9.86 3.74
C GLN A 67 6.39 -9.44 4.20
N HIS A 68 7.38 -10.33 4.10
CA HIS A 68 8.75 -10.12 4.57
C HIS A 68 9.75 -9.72 3.47
N ALA A 69 9.31 -9.62 2.22
CA ALA A 69 10.11 -9.22 1.06
C ALA A 69 9.91 -7.73 0.72
#